data_AF-A0A2N7WCI9-F1
#
_entry.id   AF-A0A2N7WCI9-F1
#
_cell.length_a   1.000
_cell.length_b   1.000
_cell.length_c   1.000
_cell.angle_alpha   90.00
_cell.angle_beta   90.00
_cell.angle_gamma   90.00
#
_symmetry.space_group_name_H-M   'P 1'
#
loop_
_entity.id
_entity.type
_entity.pdbx_description
1 polymer ?
#
loop_
_entity_poly.entity_id
_entity_poly.type
_entity_poly.pdbx_seq_one_letter_code
_entity_poly.pdbx_strand_id
1 'polypeptide(L)' 'MDDTEHPNDFPPLTIVQIQGLVESIQDAFGNDFSRAVFTNHLLVLFEDVPGYETGDVPEALIESAWALYSRPGVNS' A
#
# COMPACT_ATOMS: atom_id res chain seq x y z
N MET A 1 -13.50 24.98 14.24
CA MET A 1 -14.11 24.36 13.05
C MET A 1 -13.03 23.44 12.54
N ASP A 2 -13.33 22.15 12.68
CA ASP A 2 -12.61 20.95 12.24
C ASP A 2 -11.08 20.98 12.31
N ASP A 3 -10.56 20.79 13.52
CA ASP A 3 -9.38 19.95 13.69
C ASP A 3 -9.86 18.51 13.50
N THR A 4 -9.94 18.05 12.25
CA THR A 4 -10.08 16.63 11.94
C THR A 4 -8.78 15.96 12.31
N GLU A 5 -8.54 15.79 13.61
CA GLU A 5 -7.69 14.72 14.08
C GLU A 5 -8.41 13.45 13.61
N HIS A 6 -8.01 12.91 12.46
CA HIS A 6 -8.21 11.50 12.19
C HIS A 6 -7.24 10.80 13.15
N PRO A 7 -7.69 10.27 14.31
CA PRO A 7 -6.91 9.21 14.91
C PRO A 7 -6.76 8.19 13.78
N ASN A 8 -5.53 7.74 13.54
CA ASN A 8 -5.28 6.56 12.72
C ASN A 8 -6.10 5.40 13.34
N ASP A 9 -7.38 5.30 12.98
CA ASP A 9 -8.33 4.30 13.47
C ASP A 9 -8.00 2.92 12.89
N PHE A 10 -7.09 2.90 11.92
CA PHE A 10 -6.46 1.69 11.44
C PHE A 10 -5.19 1.42 12.26
N PRO A 11 -5.11 0.29 12.97
CA PRO A 11 -3.82 -0.16 13.49
C PRO A 11 -2.85 -0.25 12.30
N PRO A 12 -1.60 0.23 12.44
CA PRO A 12 -0.62 0.15 11.37
C PRO A 12 -0.55 -1.29 10.87
N LEU A 13 -0.77 -1.47 9.56
CA LEU A 13 -0.79 -2.79 8.94
C LEU A 13 0.45 -3.57 9.35
N THR A 14 0.25 -4.80 9.79
CA THR A 14 1.36 -5.68 10.16
C THR A 14 2.17 -6.03 8.91
N ILE A 15 3.46 -6.34 9.08
CA ILE A 15 4.35 -6.73 7.97
C ILE A 15 3.74 -7.84 7.10
N VAL A 16 3.04 -8.81 7.70
CA VAL A 16 2.36 -9.91 6.98
C VAL A 16 1.22 -9.39 6.09
N GLN A 17 0.44 -8.42 6.56
CA GLN A 17 -0.63 -7.81 5.77
C GLN A 17 -0.07 -6.97 4.62
N ILE A 18 1.01 -6.22 4.86
CA ILE A 18 1.67 -5.45 3.80
C ILE A 18 2.26 -6.40 2.74
N GLN A 19 2.83 -7.54 3.15
CA GLN A 19 3.30 -8.56 2.22
C GLN A 19 2.15 -9.13 1.38
N GLY A 20 1.02 -9.49 2.00
CA GLY A 20 -0.15 -9.97 1.26
C GLY A 20 -0.73 -8.94 0.29
N LEU A 21 -0.65 -7.65 0.62
CA LEU A 21 -1.02 -6.56 -0.28
C LEU A 21 -0.10 -6.48 -1.50
N VAL A 22 1.22 -6.58 -1.27
CA VAL A 22 2.23 -6.60 -2.33
C VAL A 22 2.07 -7.81 -3.25
N GLU A 23 1.72 -8.97 -2.70
CA GLU A 23 1.38 -10.18 -3.47
C GLU A 23 0.09 -9.98 -4.28
N SER A 24 -0.93 -9.34 -3.71
CA SER A 24 -2.19 -9.05 -4.40
C SER A 24 -1.99 -8.08 -5.57
N ILE A 25 -1.16 -7.05 -5.40
CA ILE A 25 -0.76 -6.14 -6.48
C ILE A 25 -0.05 -6.93 -7.59
N GLN A 26 0.83 -7.85 -7.21
CA GLN A 26 1.56 -8.66 -8.18
C GLN A 26 0.67 -9.60 -8.97
N ASP A 27 -0.28 -10.25 -8.29
CA ASP A 27 -1.24 -11.16 -8.91
C ASP A 27 -2.21 -10.43 -9.85
N ALA A 28 -2.68 -9.24 -9.44
CA ALA A 28 -3.65 -8.47 -10.21
C ALA A 28 -3.03 -7.70 -11.40
N PHE A 29 -1.83 -7.13 -11.23
CA PHE A 29 -1.23 -6.20 -12.19
C PHE A 29 0.06 -6.70 -12.83
N GLY A 30 0.68 -7.76 -12.31
CA GLY A 30 1.97 -8.29 -12.76
C GLY A 30 3.17 -7.81 -11.92
N ASN A 31 4.36 -7.78 -12.49
CA ASN A 31 5.60 -7.43 -11.78
C ASN A 31 6.44 -6.38 -12.54
N ASP A 32 7.66 -6.12 -12.06
CA ASP A 32 8.61 -5.16 -12.62
C ASP A 32 8.11 -3.71 -12.74
N PHE A 33 7.36 -3.24 -11.74
CA PHE A 33 6.87 -1.87 -11.67
C PHE A 33 7.96 -0.89 -11.26
N SER A 34 7.93 0.29 -11.88
CA SER A 34 8.57 1.47 -11.29
C SER A 34 7.84 1.88 -10.00
N ARG A 35 8.52 2.58 -9.08
CA ARG A 35 7.91 3.07 -7.84
C ARG A 35 6.62 3.85 -8.08
N ALA A 36 6.59 4.73 -9.09
CA ALA A 36 5.41 5.52 -9.42
C ALA A 36 4.22 4.64 -9.87
N VAL A 37 4.50 3.62 -10.70
CA VAL A 37 3.47 2.67 -11.17
C VAL A 37 2.96 1.82 -10.01
N PHE A 38 3.87 1.33 -9.15
CA PHE A 38 3.50 0.57 -7.95
C PHE A 38 2.60 1.40 -7.01
N THR A 39 2.98 2.64 -6.71
CA THR A 39 2.16 3.54 -5.87
C THR A 39 0.78 3.76 -6.48
N ASN A 40 0.68 3.92 -7.80
CA ASN A 40 -0.62 4.07 -8.46
C ASN A 40 -1.49 2.82 -8.31
N HIS A 41 -0.94 1.63 -8.51
CA HIS A 41 -1.68 0.37 -8.31
C HIS A 41 -2.11 0.15 -6.85
N LEU A 42 -1.25 0.53 -5.90
CA LEU A 42 -1.56 0.51 -4.48
C LEU A 42 -2.74 1.43 -4.15
N LEU A 43 -2.75 2.65 -4.69
CA LEU A 43 -3.86 3.59 -4.49
C LEU A 43 -5.16 3.07 -5.10
N VAL A 44 -5.12 2.52 -6.32
CA VAL A 44 -6.29 1.90 -6.97
C VAL A 44 -6.90 0.78 -6.12
N LEU A 45 -6.09 -0.04 -5.45
CA LEU A 45 -6.62 -1.07 -4.54
C LEU A 45 -7.34 -0.48 -3.31
N PHE A 46 -6.96 0.72 -2.90
CA PHE A 46 -7.53 1.40 -1.74
C PHE A 46 -8.70 2.32 -2.09
N GLU A 47 -8.92 2.65 -3.37
CA GLU A 47 -10.06 3.45 -3.81
C GLU A 47 -11.41 2.82 -3.41
N ASP A 48 -11.50 1.49 -3.40
CA ASP A 48 -12.71 0.77 -3.02
C ASP A 48 -12.75 0.37 -1.52
N VAL A 49 -11.74 0.76 -0.73
CA VAL A 49 -11.65 0.42 0.70
C VAL A 49 -12.18 1.59 1.54
N PRO A 50 -13.30 1.40 2.28
CA PRO A 50 -13.83 2.44 3.16
C PRO A 50 -12.77 2.89 4.17
N GLY A 51 -12.49 4.19 4.20
CA GLY A 51 -11.45 4.77 5.05
C GLY A 51 -10.09 5.00 4.37
N TYR A 52 -9.92 4.61 3.11
CA TYR A 52 -8.76 4.97 2.27
C TYR A 52 -9.14 5.66 0.94
N GLU A 53 -10.43 5.94 0.73
CA GLU A 53 -11.04 6.46 -0.50
C GLU A 53 -10.47 7.80 -1.03
N THR A 54 -9.72 8.55 -0.22
CA THR A 54 -9.30 9.93 -0.55
C THR A 54 -7.81 10.11 -0.81
N GLY A 55 -7.05 9.03 -0.97
CA GLY A 55 -5.59 9.12 -1.12
C GLY A 55 -4.86 9.45 0.18
N ASP A 56 -5.56 9.38 1.32
CA ASP A 56 -4.99 9.45 2.67
C ASP A 56 -4.34 8.12 3.06
N VAL A 57 -3.62 7.52 2.10
CA VAL A 57 -2.80 6.34 2.36
C VAL A 57 -1.52 6.84 3.03
N PRO A 58 -1.20 6.39 4.26
CA PRO A 58 -0.02 6.87 4.96
C PRO A 58 1.24 6.66 4.13
N GLU A 59 2.08 7.68 3.99
CA GLU A 59 3.35 7.58 3.26
C GLU A 59 4.21 6.43 3.79
N ALA A 60 4.18 6.19 5.11
CA ALA A 60 4.84 5.06 5.75
C ALA A 60 4.39 3.69 5.24
N LEU A 61 3.11 3.54 4.86
CA LEU A 61 2.59 2.31 4.26
C LEU A 61 3.12 2.14 2.82
N ILE A 62 3.12 3.23 2.05
CA ILE A 62 3.66 3.24 0.68
C ILE A 62 5.15 2.84 0.70
N GLU A 63 5.94 3.42 1.61
CA GLU A 63 7.35 3.08 1.76
C GLU A 63 7.56 1.63 2.19
N SER A 64 6.77 1.13 3.15
CA SER A 64 6.87 -0.25 3.62
C SER A 64 6.51 -1.27 2.53
N ALA A 65 5.44 -1.00 1.78
CA ALA A 65 5.01 -1.85 0.68
C ALA A 65 6.04 -1.83 -0.47
N TRP A 66 6.56 -0.65 -0.82
CA TRP A 66 7.62 -0.52 -1.81
C TRP A 66 8.91 -1.23 -1.39
N ALA A 67 9.33 -1.10 -0.13
CA ALA A 67 10.51 -1.77 0.39
C ALA A 67 10.40 -3.30 0.33
N LEU A 68 9.20 -3.85 0.55
CA LEU A 68 8.94 -5.28 0.40
C LEU A 68 8.92 -5.71 -1.08
N TYR A 69 8.26 -4.94 -1.94
CA TYR A 69 8.18 -5.21 -3.38
C TYR A 69 9.55 -5.16 -4.06
N SER A 70 10.33 -4.12 -3.76
CA SER A 70 11.65 -3.87 -4.35
C SER A 70 12.76 -4.74 -3.76
N ARG A 71 12.44 -5.56 -2.74
CA ARG A 71 13.44 -6.40 -2.09
C ARG A 71 13.98 -7.44 -3.07
N PRO A 72 15.28 -7.41 -3.39
CA PRO A 72 15.87 -8.45 -4.24
C PRO A 72 15.84 -9.78 -3.48
N GLY A 73 15.08 -10.76 -3.98
CA GLY A 73 15.18 -12.16 -3.54
C GLY A 73 13.93 -12.84 -2.97
N VAL A 74 12.71 -12.53 -3.44
CA VAL A 74 11.55 -13.42 -3.22
C VAL A 74 11.25 -14.31 -4.43
N ASN A 75 11.91 -14.04 -5.57
CA ASN A 75 11.79 -14.82 -6.80
C ASN A 75 13.18 -15.22 -7.29
N SER A 76 13.70 -16.36 -6.83
CA SER A 76 14.84 -17.07 -7.44
C SER A 76 14.61 -18.56 -7.36
#